data_AF-A0A5C6SSU9-F1
#
_entry.id   AF-A0A5C6SSU9-F1
#
_cell.length_a   1.000
_cell.length_b   1.000
_cell.length_c   1.000
_cell.angle_alpha   90.00
_cell.angle_beta   90.00
_cell.angle_gamma   90.00
#
_symmetry.space_group_name_H-M   'P 1'
#
loop_
_entity.id
_entity.type
_entity.pdbx_description
1 polymer ?
#
loop_
_entity_poly.entity_id
_entity_poly.type
_entity_poly.pdbx_seq_one_letter_code
_entity_poly.pdbx_strand_id
1 'polypeptide(L)'
;MSRSLTSRLAAQSLFLTSRATVPKSSFQIARSISQTKSNRDDKPRRAPSRPSTASLLENIYGPSETSKTKPSPNNAMANLSQSLVFQTLDKSSNIDTSTLSRDTRRQVEAKEDDLEPYHFHIYSHKHNTHITCTKPNREPIISLSAGNIGFRKSRRGLFDSAYSLTKYVLERLIHNGWPMKMNRLEVVLRGFGQGREAALKVLMSPEGKVLRDKIVRVADSTRIKFGGTRSEKPRRL
;
A
#
# COMPACT_ATOMS: atom_id res chain seq x y z
N MET A 1 -19.55 68.98 -20.10
CA MET A 1 -18.25 69.48 -20.61
C MET A 1 -17.35 69.68 -19.40
N SER A 2 -16.11 69.22 -19.24
CA SER A 2 -15.13 68.56 -20.10
C SER A 2 -13.97 68.08 -19.21
N ARG A 3 -13.59 66.80 -19.35
CA ARG A 3 -12.25 66.19 -19.36
C ARG A 3 -11.29 66.30 -18.15
N SER A 4 -10.74 65.12 -17.86
CA SER A 4 -9.60 64.74 -17.01
C SER A 4 -8.24 65.26 -17.47
N LEU A 5 -7.31 65.46 -16.54
CA LEU A 5 -5.88 65.32 -16.79
C LEU A 5 -5.19 64.60 -15.63
N THR A 6 -4.63 63.44 -15.98
CA THR A 6 -3.67 62.65 -15.21
C THR A 6 -2.26 63.22 -15.40
N SER A 7 -1.48 63.35 -14.33
CA SER A 7 -0.02 63.40 -14.43
C SER A 7 0.59 62.31 -13.55
N ARG A 8 1.30 61.40 -14.21
CA ARG A 8 2.22 60.43 -13.61
C ARG A 8 3.60 61.09 -13.60
N LEU A 9 4.31 61.05 -12.48
CA LEU A 9 5.75 61.20 -12.47
C LEU A 9 6.39 60.04 -11.71
N ALA A 10 7.47 59.56 -12.30
CA ALA A 10 8.08 58.25 -12.09
C ALA A 10 8.92 58.18 -10.81
N ALA A 11 8.81 57.07 -10.10
CA ALA A 11 9.77 56.67 -9.07
C ALA A 11 10.93 55.91 -9.75
N GLN A 12 12.15 56.46 -9.67
CA GLN A 12 13.38 55.76 -10.06
C GLN A 12 13.86 54.90 -8.88
N SER A 13 13.99 53.58 -9.10
CA SER A 13 14.65 52.67 -8.17
C SER A 13 16.12 52.50 -8.56
N LEU A 14 17.04 52.87 -7.68
CA LEU A 14 18.45 52.53 -7.81
C LEU A 14 18.64 51.06 -7.43
N PHE A 15 18.95 50.23 -8.43
CA PHE A 15 19.33 48.84 -8.25
C PHE A 15 20.71 48.77 -7.58
N LEU A 16 20.78 48.25 -6.36
CA LEU A 16 22.02 47.70 -5.80
C LEU A 16 22.20 46.26 -6.29
N THR A 17 23.17 46.03 -7.17
CA THR A 17 23.67 44.69 -7.49
C THR A 17 24.85 44.38 -6.59
N SER A 18 24.66 43.57 -5.54
CA SER A 18 25.74 42.94 -4.80
C SER A 18 26.12 41.62 -5.48
N ARG A 19 27.33 41.60 -6.05
CA ARG A 19 27.95 40.42 -6.65
C ARG A 19 28.64 39.62 -5.53
N ALA A 20 27.98 38.59 -5.02
CA ALA A 20 28.59 37.65 -4.07
C ALA A 20 29.27 36.51 -4.85
N THR A 21 30.60 36.50 -4.85
CA THR A 21 31.43 35.38 -5.33
C THR A 21 31.57 34.34 -4.22
N VAL A 22 31.03 33.15 -4.45
CA VAL A 22 31.16 32.00 -3.54
C VAL A 22 32.53 31.34 -3.75
N PRO A 23 33.30 31.03 -2.68
CA PRO A 23 34.54 30.26 -2.82
C PRO A 23 34.24 28.78 -3.08
N LYS A 24 34.91 28.20 -4.08
CA LYS A 24 34.95 26.76 -4.33
C LYS A 24 35.73 26.09 -3.20
N SER A 25 35.04 25.33 -2.34
CA SER A 25 35.69 24.42 -1.41
C SER A 25 35.69 22.99 -1.96
N SER A 26 36.82 22.35 -1.74
CA SER A 26 37.23 21.00 -2.11
C SER A 26 36.39 19.93 -1.39
N PHE A 27 35.79 19.03 -2.16
CA PHE A 27 35.32 17.74 -1.66
C PHE A 27 36.04 16.63 -2.41
N GLN A 28 37.16 16.17 -1.85
CA GLN A 28 37.70 14.85 -2.13
C GLN A 28 36.80 13.82 -1.45
N ILE A 29 36.09 13.00 -2.21
CA ILE A 29 35.39 11.82 -1.70
C ILE A 29 36.28 10.62 -2.04
N ALA A 30 37.24 10.33 -1.16
CA ALA A 30 37.83 9.01 -1.06
C ALA A 30 36.93 8.17 -0.14
N ARG A 31 36.15 7.25 -0.70
CA ARG A 31 35.51 6.19 0.09
C ARG A 31 36.49 5.02 0.21
N SER A 32 36.89 4.69 1.42
CA SER A 32 37.51 3.41 1.73
C SER A 32 36.44 2.31 1.68
N ILE A 33 36.71 1.28 0.89
CA ILE A 33 35.95 0.03 0.92
C ILE A 33 36.33 -0.68 2.23
N SER A 34 35.42 -0.67 3.21
CA SER A 34 35.53 -1.52 4.39
C SER A 34 34.89 -2.88 4.08
N GLN A 35 35.73 -3.90 3.88
CA GLN A 35 35.31 -5.30 3.85
C GLN A 35 35.21 -5.79 5.30
N THR A 36 34.00 -5.89 5.83
CA THR A 36 33.75 -6.70 7.02
C THR A 36 33.48 -8.14 6.59
N LYS A 37 34.35 -9.08 6.99
CA LYS A 37 34.13 -10.51 6.86
C LYS A 37 33.02 -10.92 7.82
N SER A 38 31.89 -11.40 7.31
CA SER A 38 30.94 -12.18 8.09
C SER A 38 31.53 -13.58 8.29
N ASN A 39 31.90 -13.93 9.53
CA ASN A 39 32.15 -15.32 9.91
C ASN A 39 30.81 -16.07 9.79
N ARG A 40 30.69 -16.93 8.77
CA ARG A 40 29.66 -17.96 8.74
C ARG A 40 30.18 -19.13 9.57
N ASP A 41 29.54 -19.38 10.71
CA ASP A 41 29.70 -20.62 11.45
C ASP A 41 29.04 -21.76 10.65
N ASP A 42 29.83 -22.44 9.81
CA ASP A 42 29.45 -23.72 9.22
C ASP A 42 29.63 -24.83 10.27
N LYS A 43 28.63 -25.01 11.14
CA LYS A 43 28.44 -26.29 11.83
C LYS A 43 27.64 -27.23 10.93
N PRO A 44 28.11 -28.45 10.65
CA PRO A 44 27.30 -29.43 9.93
C PRO A 44 26.07 -29.79 10.79
N ARG A 45 24.87 -29.46 10.30
CA ARG A 45 23.63 -30.01 10.85
C ARG A 45 23.68 -31.53 10.67
N ARG A 46 23.76 -32.27 11.78
CA ARG A 46 23.48 -33.72 11.79
C ARG A 46 22.10 -33.94 11.18
N ALA A 47 22.04 -34.67 10.07
CA ALA A 47 20.79 -35.19 9.55
C ALA A 47 20.14 -36.07 10.63
N PRO A 48 18.81 -35.95 10.88
CA PRO A 48 18.13 -36.87 11.77
C PRO A 48 18.28 -38.30 11.26
N SER A 49 18.55 -39.25 12.15
CA SER A 49 18.63 -40.67 11.81
C SER A 49 17.35 -41.12 11.13
N ARG A 50 17.48 -41.76 9.96
CA ARG A 50 16.38 -42.37 9.23
C ARG A 50 15.66 -43.34 10.18
N PRO A 51 14.36 -43.17 10.45
CA PRO A 51 13.65 -44.07 11.37
C PRO A 51 13.67 -45.49 10.78
N SER A 52 13.93 -46.46 11.65
CA SER A 52 13.87 -47.88 11.32
C SER A 52 12.47 -48.22 10.79
N THR A 53 12.39 -48.70 9.54
CA THR A 53 11.12 -49.15 8.95
C THR A 53 10.56 -50.37 9.69
N ALA A 54 11.40 -51.11 10.42
CA ALA A 54 10.98 -52.26 11.21
C ALA A 54 10.09 -51.85 12.40
N SER A 55 10.44 -50.79 13.14
CA SER A 55 9.62 -50.32 14.28
C SER A 55 8.26 -49.76 13.87
N LEU A 56 8.13 -49.30 12.62
CA LEU A 56 6.86 -48.80 12.09
C LEU A 56 5.94 -49.96 11.66
N LEU A 57 6.50 -51.00 11.03
CA LEU A 57 5.74 -52.21 10.66
C LEU A 57 5.28 -52.99 11.89
N GLU A 58 6.10 -53.08 12.93
CA GLU A 58 5.75 -53.75 14.19
C GLU A 58 4.60 -53.05 14.91
N ASN A 59 4.51 -51.72 14.85
CA ASN A 59 3.38 -50.98 15.42
C ASN A 59 2.09 -51.07 14.59
N ILE A 60 2.18 -51.34 13.28
CA ILE A 60 1.01 -51.49 12.40
C ILE A 60 0.47 -52.92 12.42
N TYR A 61 1.35 -53.92 12.47
CA TYR A 61 1.00 -55.34 12.32
C TYR A 61 1.28 -56.19 13.57
N GLY A 62 1.83 -55.62 14.64
CA GLY A 62 2.08 -56.31 15.89
C GLY A 62 0.79 -56.68 16.63
N PRO A 63 0.81 -57.75 17.43
CA PRO A 63 -0.37 -58.20 18.16
C PRO A 63 -0.79 -57.16 19.20
N SER A 64 -2.00 -56.62 19.07
CA SER A 64 -2.56 -55.65 20.00
C SER A 64 -2.96 -56.33 21.32
N GLU A 65 -2.28 -56.01 22.42
CA GLU A 65 -2.75 -56.41 23.75
C GLU A 65 -4.04 -55.68 24.10
N THR A 66 -5.06 -56.45 24.46
CA THR A 66 -6.39 -55.98 24.86
C THR A 66 -6.32 -55.28 26.22
N SER A 67 -6.46 -53.96 26.24
CA SER A 67 -6.71 -53.19 27.47
C SER A 67 -8.06 -52.44 27.42
N LYS A 68 -8.64 -52.29 28.61
CA LYS A 68 -10.07 -52.14 28.91
C LYS A 68 -10.67 -50.73 28.62
N THR A 69 -11.85 -50.71 27.96
CA THR A 69 -13.05 -49.82 28.06
C THR A 69 -12.97 -48.32 28.46
N LYS A 70 -13.59 -47.43 27.65
CA LYS A 70 -14.71 -46.48 28.01
C LYS A 70 -15.21 -45.63 26.80
N PRO A 71 -16.36 -44.90 26.88
CA PRO A 71 -17.42 -44.91 25.86
C PRO A 71 -17.28 -43.89 24.72
N SER A 72 -17.92 -44.29 23.61
CA SER A 72 -18.11 -43.61 22.33
C SER A 72 -18.62 -42.16 22.41
N PRO A 73 -17.98 -41.20 21.73
CA PRO A 73 -18.69 -40.11 21.07
C PRO A 73 -19.17 -40.57 19.68
N ASN A 74 -20.40 -40.19 19.31
CA ASN A 74 -21.07 -40.52 18.04
C ASN A 74 -20.41 -39.95 16.77
N ASN A 75 -19.13 -39.56 16.83
CA ASN A 75 -18.37 -39.02 15.71
C ASN A 75 -17.26 -40.00 15.32
N ALA A 76 -17.51 -40.77 14.26
CA ALA A 76 -16.55 -41.72 13.70
C ALA A 76 -15.15 -41.10 13.44
N MET A 77 -15.12 -39.80 13.12
CA MET A 77 -13.90 -39.03 12.87
C MET A 77 -13.09 -38.74 14.15
N ALA A 78 -13.75 -38.58 15.31
CA ALA A 78 -13.05 -38.39 16.59
C ALA A 78 -12.36 -39.67 17.04
N ASN A 79 -13.01 -40.83 16.86
CA ASN A 79 -12.42 -42.13 17.16
C ASN A 79 -11.21 -42.46 16.25
N LEU A 80 -11.22 -42.00 15.00
CA LEU A 80 -10.09 -42.15 14.07
C LEU A 80 -8.86 -41.33 14.51
N SER A 81 -9.07 -40.10 14.97
CA SER A 81 -8.00 -39.23 15.50
C SER A 81 -7.34 -39.78 16.76
N GLN A 82 -8.05 -40.60 17.53
CA GLN A 82 -7.54 -41.26 18.74
C GLN A 82 -6.84 -42.60 18.45
N SER A 83 -6.80 -43.05 17.20
CA SER A 83 -6.10 -44.29 16.85
C SER A 83 -4.60 -44.18 17.12
N LEU A 84 -4.00 -45.27 17.61
CA LEU A 84 -2.56 -45.37 17.90
C LEU A 84 -1.69 -45.04 16.68
N VAL A 85 -2.20 -45.31 15.48
CA VAL A 85 -1.55 -44.96 14.20
C VAL A 85 -1.39 -43.44 14.06
N PHE A 86 -2.42 -42.65 14.39
CA PHE A 86 -2.33 -41.19 14.37
C PHE A 86 -1.37 -40.64 15.43
N GLN A 87 -1.40 -41.18 16.66
CA GLN A 87 -0.49 -40.75 17.73
C GLN A 87 0.99 -41.05 17.43
N THR A 88 1.29 -42.19 16.79
CA THR A 88 2.66 -42.54 16.42
C THR A 88 3.20 -41.66 15.29
N LEU A 89 2.34 -41.26 14.35
CA LEU A 89 2.68 -40.31 13.28
C LEU A 89 2.96 -38.91 13.85
N ASP A 90 2.12 -38.40 14.76
CA ASP A 90 2.34 -37.09 15.42
C ASP A 90 3.58 -37.07 16.32
N LYS A 91 3.92 -38.19 16.97
CA LYS A 91 5.14 -38.33 17.78
C LYS A 91 6.41 -38.42 16.93
N SER A 92 6.29 -38.82 15.66
CA SER A 92 7.40 -38.83 14.71
C SER A 92 7.58 -37.42 14.13
N SER A 93 8.56 -36.66 14.63
CA SER A 93 8.79 -35.25 14.27
C SER A 93 9.22 -35.01 12.81
N ASN A 94 9.16 -36.01 11.94
CA ASN A 94 9.62 -35.97 10.55
C ASN A 94 8.48 -36.10 9.52
N ILE A 95 7.22 -36.25 9.97
CA ILE A 95 6.06 -36.35 9.08
C ILE A 95 5.13 -35.16 9.36
N ASP A 96 4.93 -34.32 8.34
CA ASP A 96 4.10 -33.13 8.44
C ASP A 96 2.61 -33.51 8.27
N THR A 97 1.95 -33.85 9.37
CA THR A 97 0.52 -34.20 9.44
C THR A 97 -0.40 -32.97 9.41
N SER A 98 0.14 -31.76 9.23
CA SER A 98 -0.58 -30.48 9.29
C SER A 98 -1.73 -30.33 8.28
N THR A 99 -1.72 -31.10 7.18
CA THR A 99 -2.79 -31.13 6.17
C THR A 99 -4.02 -31.93 6.61
N LEU A 100 -3.83 -32.93 7.49
CA LEU A 100 -4.89 -33.77 8.06
C LEU A 100 -5.45 -33.18 9.36
N SER A 101 -4.57 -32.57 10.17
CA SER A 101 -4.89 -31.83 11.39
C SER A 101 -5.47 -30.45 11.06
N ARG A 102 -6.41 -30.39 10.11
CA ARG A 102 -7.13 -29.16 9.78
C ARG A 102 -8.04 -28.81 10.95
N ASP A 103 -7.44 -28.14 11.93
CA ASP A 103 -8.13 -27.44 12.99
C ASP A 103 -9.31 -26.68 12.38
N THR A 104 -10.52 -27.16 12.67
CA THR A 104 -11.79 -26.49 12.37
C THR A 104 -11.97 -25.18 13.13
N ARG A 105 -10.90 -24.67 13.77
CA ARG A 105 -10.81 -23.43 14.54
C ARG A 105 -9.88 -22.37 13.97
N ARG A 106 -9.22 -22.61 12.83
CA ARG A 106 -8.91 -21.47 11.97
C ARG A 106 -10.19 -21.13 11.25
N GLN A 107 -11.05 -20.35 11.92
CA GLN A 107 -11.91 -19.44 11.17
C GLN A 107 -10.98 -18.79 10.16
N VAL A 108 -11.26 -19.02 8.89
CA VAL A 108 -10.65 -18.30 7.79
C VAL A 108 -11.14 -16.87 7.96
N GLU A 109 -10.54 -16.12 8.89
CA GLU A 109 -10.37 -14.70 8.69
C GLU A 109 -9.74 -14.64 7.31
N ALA A 110 -10.54 -14.24 6.32
CA ALA A 110 -10.06 -14.03 4.97
C ALA A 110 -8.74 -13.29 5.14
N LYS A 111 -7.63 -13.90 4.70
CA LYS A 111 -6.31 -13.28 4.86
C LYS A 111 -6.50 -11.84 4.44
N GLU A 112 -6.11 -10.88 5.28
CA GLU A 112 -6.33 -9.46 4.95
C GLU A 112 -5.71 -9.06 3.60
N ASP A 113 -4.86 -9.93 3.05
CA ASP A 113 -4.34 -9.93 1.69
C ASP A 113 -5.38 -10.08 0.57
N ASP A 114 -6.50 -10.78 0.80
CA ASP A 114 -7.55 -11.08 -0.19
C ASP A 114 -8.67 -10.02 -0.21
N LEU A 115 -8.70 -9.10 0.76
CA LEU A 115 -9.68 -8.01 0.80
C LEU A 115 -9.27 -6.88 -0.15
N GLU A 116 -10.22 -6.41 -0.97
CA GLU A 116 -9.98 -5.28 -1.89
C GLU A 116 -9.49 -4.06 -1.09
N PRO A 117 -8.39 -3.40 -1.50
CA PRO A 117 -7.86 -2.25 -0.77
C PRO A 117 -8.83 -1.05 -0.85
N TYR A 118 -8.64 -0.09 0.06
CA TYR A 118 -9.26 1.22 -0.08
C TYR A 118 -8.71 1.92 -1.32
N HIS A 119 -9.51 2.76 -1.99
CA HIS A 119 -9.06 3.45 -3.20
C HIS A 119 -8.91 4.95 -2.96
N PHE A 120 -7.75 5.48 -3.33
CA PHE A 120 -7.45 6.91 -3.38
C PHE A 120 -7.43 7.36 -4.84
N HIS A 121 -8.60 7.79 -5.33
CA HIS A 121 -8.77 8.24 -6.70
C HIS A 121 -8.30 9.69 -6.86
N ILE A 122 -7.32 9.91 -7.73
CA ILE A 122 -6.86 11.23 -8.16
C ILE A 122 -7.25 11.41 -9.62
N TYR A 123 -8.31 12.17 -9.87
CA TYR A 123 -8.73 12.54 -11.21
C TYR A 123 -8.31 13.98 -11.52
N SER A 124 -7.33 14.14 -12.40
CA SER A 124 -6.81 15.45 -12.80
C SER A 124 -6.95 15.67 -14.30
N HIS A 125 -7.68 16.72 -14.66
CA HIS A 125 -7.82 17.20 -16.03
C HIS A 125 -7.33 18.65 -16.14
N LYS A 126 -7.32 19.21 -17.36
CA LYS A 126 -6.72 20.53 -17.64
C LYS A 126 -7.21 21.69 -16.74
N HIS A 127 -8.44 21.64 -16.23
CA HIS A 127 -9.09 22.78 -15.57
C HIS A 127 -9.44 22.53 -14.10
N ASN A 128 -9.30 21.30 -13.59
CA ASN A 128 -9.61 20.98 -12.21
C ASN A 128 -8.99 19.64 -11.79
N THR A 129 -8.91 19.43 -10.48
CA THR A 129 -8.54 18.16 -9.86
C THR A 129 -9.59 17.74 -8.85
N HIS A 130 -9.94 16.46 -8.88
CA HIS A 130 -10.88 15.80 -7.98
C HIS A 130 -10.16 14.68 -7.25
N ILE A 131 -10.31 14.64 -5.94
CA ILE A 131 -9.74 13.61 -5.09
C ILE A 131 -10.88 12.94 -4.34
N THR A 132 -10.97 11.63 -4.48
CA THR A 132 -12.01 10.83 -3.85
C THR A 132 -11.38 9.63 -3.17
N CYS A 133 -11.68 9.47 -1.88
CA CYS A 133 -11.28 8.31 -1.10
C CYS A 133 -12.48 7.40 -0.94
N THR A 134 -12.37 6.13 -1.30
CA THR A 134 -13.48 5.18 -1.23
C THR A 134 -13.11 3.97 -0.38
N LYS A 135 -14.14 3.33 0.17
CA LYS A 135 -14.04 1.99 0.78
C LYS A 135 -13.73 0.93 -0.29
N PRO A 136 -13.39 -0.30 0.12
CA PRO A 136 -13.30 -1.47 -0.78
C PRO A 136 -14.55 -1.66 -1.64
N ASN A 137 -15.74 -1.44 -1.05
CA ASN A 137 -17.04 -1.48 -1.74
C ASN A 137 -17.27 -0.32 -2.73
N ARG A 138 -16.25 0.52 -2.99
CA ARG A 138 -16.30 1.72 -3.86
C ARG A 138 -17.26 2.82 -3.40
N GLU A 139 -17.73 2.75 -2.16
CA GLU A 139 -18.50 3.80 -1.51
C GLU A 139 -17.59 5.00 -1.14
N PRO A 140 -17.93 6.24 -1.53
CA PRO A 140 -17.09 7.41 -1.26
C PRO A 140 -17.15 7.83 0.21
N ILE A 141 -15.99 7.95 0.83
CA ILE A 141 -15.80 8.46 2.19
C ILE A 141 -15.68 9.99 2.16
N ILE A 142 -14.80 10.48 1.29
CA ILE A 142 -14.57 11.91 1.07
C ILE A 142 -14.43 12.11 -0.43
N SER A 143 -15.13 13.10 -0.98
CA SER A 143 -15.01 13.51 -2.36
C SER A 143 -14.92 15.03 -2.43
N LEU A 144 -13.76 15.55 -2.81
CA LEU A 144 -13.48 16.97 -2.83
C LEU A 144 -12.77 17.35 -4.13
N SER A 145 -12.89 18.62 -4.49
CA SER A 145 -12.24 19.22 -5.65
C SER A 145 -11.55 20.52 -5.26
N ALA A 146 -10.67 21.05 -6.12
CA ALA A 146 -9.97 22.30 -5.84
C ALA A 146 -10.93 23.47 -5.61
N GLY A 147 -12.14 23.40 -6.17
CA GLY A 147 -13.19 24.38 -5.94
C GLY A 147 -13.70 24.44 -4.49
N ASN A 148 -13.67 23.32 -3.76
CA ASN A 148 -14.16 23.24 -2.37
C ASN A 148 -13.28 24.02 -1.39
N ILE A 149 -12.00 24.16 -1.68
CA ILE A 149 -11.02 24.89 -0.84
C ILE A 149 -11.02 26.39 -1.16
N GLY A 150 -11.82 26.81 -2.14
CA GLY A 150 -12.01 28.22 -2.47
C GLY A 150 -11.31 28.66 -3.76
N PHE A 151 -10.60 27.77 -4.46
CA PHE A 151 -10.05 28.12 -5.78
C PHE A 151 -11.17 28.36 -6.79
N ARG A 152 -11.15 29.52 -7.45
CA ARG A 152 -12.19 29.93 -8.42
C ARG A 152 -11.63 29.96 -9.84
N LYS A 153 -12.47 29.56 -10.80
CA LYS A 153 -12.25 29.67 -12.25
C LYS A 153 -10.92 29.01 -12.68
N SER A 154 -10.08 29.72 -13.44
CA SER A 154 -8.83 29.21 -14.00
C SER A 154 -7.86 28.67 -12.95
N ARG A 155 -7.89 29.19 -11.72
CA ARG A 155 -6.96 28.80 -10.65
C ARG A 155 -7.13 27.35 -10.16
N ARG A 156 -8.24 26.69 -10.48
CA ARG A 156 -8.52 25.28 -10.07
C ARG A 156 -7.68 24.24 -10.80
N GLY A 157 -7.15 24.57 -11.97
CA GLY A 157 -6.33 23.66 -12.78
C GLY A 157 -4.84 23.74 -12.48
N LEU A 158 -4.42 24.66 -11.60
CA LEU A 158 -3.03 24.92 -11.29
C LEU A 158 -2.47 23.89 -10.32
N PHE A 159 -1.16 23.66 -10.41
CA PHE A 159 -0.41 22.79 -9.50
C PHE A 159 -0.65 23.09 -8.01
N ASP A 160 -0.55 24.37 -7.61
CA ASP A 160 -0.70 24.82 -6.22
C ASP A 160 -2.09 24.48 -5.64
N SER A 161 -3.13 24.64 -6.46
CA SER A 161 -4.51 24.33 -6.05
C SER A 161 -4.73 22.85 -5.77
N ALA A 162 -4.10 21.98 -6.55
CA ALA A 162 -4.17 20.54 -6.37
C ALA A 162 -3.28 20.06 -5.21
N TYR A 163 -2.14 20.71 -4.98
CA TYR A 163 -1.29 20.46 -3.81
C TYR A 163 -2.06 20.75 -2.52
N SER A 164 -2.62 21.96 -2.43
CA SER A 164 -3.47 22.38 -1.31
C SER A 164 -4.68 21.45 -1.11
N LEU A 165 -5.31 21.00 -2.21
CA LEU A 165 -6.38 20.02 -2.17
C LEU A 165 -5.99 18.68 -1.57
N THR A 166 -4.88 18.13 -2.04
CA THR A 166 -4.43 16.83 -1.55
C THR A 166 -4.08 16.91 -0.08
N LYS A 167 -3.37 17.96 0.34
CA LYS A 167 -3.06 18.21 1.75
C LYS A 167 -4.32 18.28 2.61
N TYR A 168 -5.30 19.09 2.20
CA TYR A 168 -6.56 19.24 2.93
C TYR A 168 -7.35 17.92 3.03
N VAL A 169 -7.38 17.11 1.97
CA VAL A 169 -8.04 15.79 1.98
C VAL A 169 -7.36 14.84 2.97
N LEU A 170 -6.01 14.81 2.98
CA LEU A 170 -5.25 13.97 3.91
C LEU A 170 -5.47 14.40 5.37
N GLU A 171 -5.40 15.69 5.66
CA GLU A 171 -5.70 16.25 6.99
C GLU A 171 -7.13 15.87 7.43
N ARG A 172 -8.11 15.99 6.53
CA ARG A 172 -9.51 15.62 6.82
C ARG A 172 -9.67 14.12 7.10
N LEU A 173 -8.94 13.26 6.39
CA LEU A 173 -8.94 11.81 6.67
C LEU A 173 -8.35 11.50 8.03
N ILE A 174 -7.22 12.13 8.37
CA ILE A 174 -6.53 11.95 9.65
C ILE A 174 -7.43 12.41 10.79
N HIS A 175 -8.03 13.59 10.69
CA HIS A 175 -8.95 14.13 11.70
C HIS A 175 -10.17 13.23 11.93
N ASN A 176 -10.68 12.60 10.87
CA ASN A 176 -11.81 11.68 10.97
C ASN A 176 -11.41 10.26 11.46
N GLY A 177 -10.14 10.02 11.78
CA GLY A 177 -9.65 8.73 12.30
C GLY A 177 -9.64 7.59 11.27
N TRP A 178 -9.72 7.91 9.97
CA TRP A 178 -9.68 6.89 8.91
C TRP A 178 -8.37 6.13 8.78
N PRO A 179 -7.18 6.72 9.06
CA PRO A 179 -5.94 5.96 9.00
C PRO A 179 -5.99 4.68 9.83
N MET A 180 -6.56 4.69 11.04
CA MET A 180 -6.58 3.48 11.88
C MET A 180 -7.45 2.35 11.33
N LYS A 181 -8.40 2.67 10.44
CA LYS A 181 -9.32 1.71 9.81
C LYS A 181 -8.81 1.20 8.46
N MET A 182 -7.92 1.96 7.82
CA MET A 182 -7.39 1.66 6.50
C MET A 182 -6.04 0.97 6.64
N ASN A 183 -5.98 -0.34 6.37
CA ASN A 183 -4.73 -1.10 6.39
C ASN A 183 -4.04 -1.09 5.02
N ARG A 184 -4.83 -1.20 3.96
CA ARG A 184 -4.35 -1.27 2.56
C ARG A 184 -5.00 -0.17 1.73
N LEU A 185 -4.17 0.58 1.01
CA LEU A 185 -4.58 1.68 0.15
C LEU A 185 -4.02 1.49 -1.27
N GLU A 186 -4.86 1.69 -2.27
CA GLU A 186 -4.49 1.76 -3.67
C GLU A 186 -4.63 3.20 -4.16
N VAL A 187 -3.58 3.73 -4.79
CA VAL A 187 -3.62 5.04 -5.44
C VAL A 187 -3.98 4.87 -6.90
N VAL A 188 -5.12 5.41 -7.30
CA VAL A 188 -5.64 5.32 -8.67
C VAL A 188 -5.55 6.68 -9.34
N LEU A 189 -4.68 6.80 -10.33
CA LEU A 189 -4.49 8.03 -11.10
C LEU A 189 -5.41 8.02 -12.33
N ARG A 190 -5.95 9.18 -12.69
CA ARG A 190 -6.75 9.34 -13.92
C ARG A 190 -6.50 10.71 -14.54
N GLY A 191 -6.11 10.70 -15.81
CA GLY A 191 -5.80 11.91 -16.57
C GLY A 191 -4.38 12.42 -16.34
N PHE A 192 -3.99 13.43 -17.11
CA PHE A 192 -2.64 13.99 -17.16
C PHE A 192 -2.63 15.50 -16.85
N GLY A 193 -3.56 15.98 -16.01
CA GLY A 193 -3.53 17.36 -15.52
C GLY A 193 -2.36 17.61 -14.55
N GLN A 194 -2.00 18.88 -14.35
CA GLN A 194 -0.93 19.29 -13.41
C GLN A 194 -1.17 18.80 -11.98
N GLY A 195 -2.44 18.61 -11.60
CA GLY A 195 -2.79 18.14 -10.27
C GLY A 195 -2.42 16.68 -9.98
N ARG A 196 -2.16 15.87 -11.01
CA ARG A 196 -1.66 14.49 -10.83
C ARG A 196 -0.28 14.50 -10.16
N GLU A 197 0.63 15.32 -10.68
CA GLU A 197 1.97 15.45 -10.10
C GLU A 197 1.93 16.14 -8.74
N ALA A 198 1.04 17.12 -8.56
CA ALA A 198 0.87 17.79 -7.27
C ALA A 198 0.44 16.82 -6.17
N ALA A 199 -0.56 15.96 -6.45
CA ALA A 199 -1.04 14.98 -5.50
C ALA A 199 0.02 13.93 -5.16
N LEU A 200 0.75 13.43 -6.16
CA LEU A 200 1.88 12.52 -5.94
C LEU A 200 2.96 13.16 -5.07
N LYS A 201 3.31 14.42 -5.32
CA LYS A 201 4.26 15.16 -4.49
C LYS A 201 3.79 15.27 -3.05
N VAL A 202 2.51 15.58 -2.79
CA VAL A 202 1.97 15.63 -1.42
C VAL A 202 2.04 14.26 -0.73
N LEU A 203 1.71 13.17 -1.44
CA LEU A 203 1.83 11.81 -0.89
C LEU A 203 3.28 11.46 -0.55
N MET A 204 4.24 11.96 -1.34
CA MET A 204 5.69 11.82 -1.11
C MET A 204 6.29 12.86 -0.13
N SER A 205 5.55 13.92 0.18
CA SER A 205 5.86 14.88 1.24
C SER A 205 5.53 14.31 2.64
N PRO A 206 6.03 14.93 3.73
CA PRO A 206 5.73 14.51 5.10
C PRO A 206 4.23 14.43 5.43
N GLU A 207 3.41 15.27 4.80
CA GLU A 207 1.94 15.28 4.94
C GLU A 207 1.31 13.92 4.59
N GLY A 208 1.88 13.22 3.62
CA GLY A 208 1.43 11.90 3.18
C GLY A 208 2.00 10.73 3.98
N LYS A 209 2.90 10.95 4.95
CA LYS A 209 3.64 9.88 5.64
C LYS A 209 2.72 8.80 6.21
N VAL A 210 1.65 9.21 6.90
CA VAL A 210 0.70 8.29 7.56
C VAL A 210 -0.02 7.37 6.57
N LEU A 211 -0.33 7.85 5.37
CA LEU A 211 -1.00 7.06 4.34
C LEU A 211 0.00 6.32 3.45
N ARG A 212 1.23 6.83 3.30
CA ARG A 212 2.26 6.23 2.44
C ARG A 212 2.59 4.81 2.83
N ASP A 213 2.73 4.55 4.13
CA ASP A 213 3.07 3.23 4.66
C ASP A 213 1.99 2.17 4.35
N LYS A 214 0.78 2.61 3.97
CA LYS A 214 -0.37 1.76 3.63
C LYS A 214 -0.58 1.58 2.14
N ILE A 215 0.19 2.26 1.29
CA ILE A 215 0.03 2.18 -0.16
C ILE A 215 0.58 0.82 -0.63
N VAL A 216 -0.32 -0.04 -1.11
CA VAL A 216 0.02 -1.36 -1.65
C VAL A 216 0.20 -1.31 -3.16
N ARG A 217 -0.62 -0.52 -3.85
CA ARG A 217 -0.64 -0.45 -5.32
C ARG A 217 -0.79 0.99 -5.80
N VAL A 218 -0.14 1.28 -6.93
CA VAL A 218 -0.36 2.50 -7.71
C VAL A 218 -0.80 2.08 -9.11
N ALA A 219 -2.00 2.50 -9.52
CA ALA A 219 -2.59 2.16 -10.80
C ALA A 219 -2.94 3.43 -11.60
N ASP A 220 -2.90 3.33 -12.93
CA ASP A 220 -3.43 4.36 -13.83
C ASP A 220 -4.70 3.86 -14.50
N SER A 221 -5.78 4.63 -14.38
CA SER A 221 -7.11 4.37 -14.91
C SER A 221 -7.53 5.40 -15.97
N THR A 222 -6.54 6.01 -16.65
CA THR A 222 -6.79 6.95 -17.73
C THR A 222 -7.51 6.26 -18.89
N ARG A 223 -8.69 6.79 -19.23
CA ARG A 223 -9.59 6.18 -20.21
C ARG A 223 -9.16 6.51 -21.64
N ILE A 224 -9.01 5.47 -22.47
CA ILE A 224 -8.73 5.57 -23.91
C ILE A 224 -9.84 4.81 -24.65
N LYS A 225 -10.25 5.29 -25.83
CA LYS A 225 -11.27 4.66 -26.67
C LYS A 225 -10.64 4.01 -27.90
N PHE A 226 -11.13 2.84 -28.29
CA PHE A 226 -10.78 2.18 -29.55
C PHE A 226 -11.88 2.48 -30.59
N GLY A 227 -11.59 3.34 -31.57
CA GLY A 227 -12.60 3.83 -32.53
C GLY A 227 -13.62 4.78 -31.88
N GLY A 228 -14.58 4.24 -31.12
CA GLY A 228 -15.54 4.98 -30.29
C GLY A 228 -16.30 6.12 -30.98
N THR A 229 -16.92 7.00 -30.19
CA THR A 229 -17.62 8.19 -30.71
C THR A 229 -16.63 9.21 -31.30
N ARG A 230 -17.02 9.94 -32.33
CA ARG A 230 -16.17 10.98 -32.94
C ARG A 230 -15.81 12.08 -31.92
N SER A 231 -14.54 12.46 -31.84
CA SER A 231 -14.09 13.58 -31.00
C SER A 231 -14.52 14.94 -31.57
N GLU A 232 -14.58 15.97 -30.72
CA GLU A 232 -14.87 17.34 -31.17
C GLU A 232 -13.87 17.80 -32.24
N LYS A 233 -14.35 18.64 -33.18
CA LYS A 233 -13.51 19.20 -34.24
C LYS A 233 -12.35 20.02 -33.65
N PRO A 234 -11.16 20.01 -34.28
CA PRO A 234 -10.03 20.80 -33.81
C PRO A 234 -10.40 22.28 -33.76
N ARG A 235 -10.01 22.95 -32.67
CA ARG A 235 -10.25 24.38 -32.47
C ARG A 235 -9.26 25.19 -33.30
N ARG A 236 -9.72 26.31 -33.86
CA ARG A 236 -8.87 27.36 -34.43
C ARG A 236 -8.49 28.28 -33.29
N LEU A 237 -7.26 28.19 -32.80
CA LEU A 237 -6.73 28.96 -31.68
C LEU A 237 -5.85 30.11 -32.18
#